data_AF-R6XF83-F1
#
_entry.id   AF-R6XF83-F1
#
_cell.length_a   1.000
_cell.length_b   1.000
_cell.length_c   1.000
_cell.angle_alpha   90.00
_cell.angle_beta   90.00
_cell.angle_gamma   90.00
#
_symmetry.space_group_name_H-M   'P 1'
#
loop_
_entity.id
_entity.type
_entity.pdbx_description
1 polymer ?
#
loop_
_entity_poly.entity_id
_entity_poly.type
_entity_poly.pdbx_seq_one_letter_code
_entity_poly.pdbx_strand_id
1 'polypeptide(L)'
;MMTDDVQQFAEMPKPVVIVDENGKVLPADDPHRFFEASWMHKYKGKYYFSYSTGDSHYLCYAVGDNPYGPFTYKGVILEPVVGWTTHHSICEYKGQWYLFHHDCVPSNDTTWLRSVKVAPLFYDDEDNILPVNTVLINS
;
A
#
# COMPACT_ATOMS: atom_id res chain seq x y z
N MET A 1 6.16 17.39 6.87
CA MET A 1 6.95 16.90 8.03
C MET A 1 6.31 17.34 9.33
N MET A 2 6.64 16.72 10.47
CA MET A 2 6.19 17.15 11.79
C MET A 2 7.24 18.04 12.47
N THR A 3 6.82 18.89 13.41
CA THR A 3 7.72 19.56 14.37
C THR A 3 8.43 18.54 15.25
N ASP A 4 9.55 18.93 15.88
CA ASP A 4 10.35 18.02 16.72
C ASP A 4 9.57 17.45 17.92
N ASP A 5 8.58 18.20 18.42
CA ASP A 5 7.66 17.77 19.49
C ASP A 5 6.50 16.89 18.99
N VAL A 6 6.43 16.64 17.67
CA VAL A 6 5.41 15.88 16.94
C VAL A 6 3.96 16.36 17.14
N GLN A 7 3.74 17.61 17.53
CA GLN A 7 2.38 18.15 17.76
C GLN A 7 1.81 18.91 16.56
N GLN A 8 2.65 19.41 15.66
CA GLN A 8 2.22 20.22 14.52
C GLN A 8 2.94 19.82 13.23
N PHE A 9 2.43 20.27 12.09
CA PHE A 9 3.19 20.20 10.85
C PHE A 9 4.31 21.25 10.85
N ALA A 10 5.53 20.82 10.54
CA ALA A 10 6.69 21.72 10.39
C ALA A 10 6.68 22.50 9.07
N GLU A 11 5.78 22.16 8.15
CA GLU A 11 5.66 22.77 6.83
C GLU A 11 4.22 22.62 6.32
N MET A 12 3.86 23.38 5.29
CA MET A 12 2.58 23.18 4.61
C MET A 12 2.54 21.78 3.94
N PRO A 13 1.38 21.10 3.97
CA PRO A 13 1.19 19.84 3.24
C PRO A 13 1.53 20.00 1.75
N LYS A 14 2.22 19.01 1.21
CA LYS A 14 2.57 18.91 -0.20
C LYS A 14 1.82 17.74 -0.82
N PRO A 15 1.40 17.83 -2.09
CA PRO A 15 0.82 16.69 -2.79
C PRO A 15 1.88 15.59 -2.94
N VAL A 16 1.49 14.36 -2.66
CA VAL A 16 2.25 13.17 -3.06
C VAL A 16 1.82 12.84 -4.50
N VAL A 17 2.76 12.94 -5.44
CA VAL A 17 2.49 12.74 -6.87
C VAL A 17 2.89 11.32 -7.26
N ILE A 18 1.95 10.58 -7.82
CA ILE A 18 2.17 9.25 -8.39
C ILE A 18 2.17 9.35 -9.91
N VAL A 19 3.19 8.78 -10.54
CA VAL A 19 3.40 8.80 -11.99
C VAL A 19 3.53 7.40 -12.57
N ASP A 20 3.26 7.25 -13.85
CA ASP A 20 3.58 6.04 -14.62
C ASP A 20 5.08 5.92 -14.91
N GLU A 21 5.48 4.86 -15.62
CA GLU A 21 6.87 4.61 -16.03
C GLU A 21 7.48 5.71 -16.92
N ASN A 22 6.63 6.51 -17.59
CA ASN A 22 7.03 7.62 -18.45
C ASN A 22 7.03 8.96 -17.70
N GLY A 23 6.73 8.97 -16.40
CA GLY A 23 6.69 10.16 -15.57
C GLY A 23 5.40 10.98 -15.69
N LYS A 24 4.35 10.45 -16.33
CA LYS A 24 3.05 11.11 -16.43
C LYS A 24 2.20 10.78 -15.19
N VAL A 25 1.53 11.78 -14.64
CA VAL A 25 0.63 11.59 -13.48
C VAL A 25 -0.49 10.62 -13.83
N LEU A 26 -0.79 9.69 -12.91
CA LEU A 26 -1.92 8.77 -13.08
C LEU A 26 -3.24 9.54 -13.21
N PRO A 27 -4.04 9.28 -14.26
CA PRO A 27 -5.29 10.01 -14.48
C PRO A 27 -6.36 9.61 -13.45
N ALA A 28 -7.37 10.46 -13.29
CA ALA A 28 -8.42 10.28 -12.27
C ALA A 28 -9.36 9.09 -12.55
N ASP A 29 -9.35 8.54 -13.75
CA ASP A 29 -10.10 7.35 -14.17
C ASP A 29 -9.22 6.09 -14.22
N ASP A 30 -7.94 6.18 -13.83
CA ASP A 30 -7.07 5.01 -13.71
C ASP A 30 -7.53 4.13 -12.53
N PRO A 31 -7.75 2.81 -12.72
CA PRO A 31 -8.14 1.92 -11.63
C PRO A 31 -7.06 1.76 -10.55
N HIS A 32 -5.82 2.20 -10.80
CA HIS A 32 -4.70 2.15 -9.86
C HIS A 32 -4.38 3.52 -9.24
N ARG A 33 -5.22 4.54 -9.45
CA ARG A 33 -5.05 5.84 -8.80
C ARG A 33 -5.17 5.72 -7.28
N PHE A 34 -4.59 6.69 -6.57
CA PHE A 34 -4.77 6.81 -5.14
C PHE A 34 -6.25 7.00 -4.74
N PHE A 35 -6.68 6.35 -3.66
CA PHE A 35 -7.95 6.60 -2.98
C PHE A 35 -7.74 6.83 -1.48
N GLU A 36 -7.16 5.87 -0.76
CA GLU A 36 -6.92 5.95 0.70
C GLU A 36 -5.76 5.05 1.17
N ALA A 37 -5.65 4.83 2.49
CA ALA A 37 -4.74 3.86 3.11
C ALA A 37 -3.25 4.09 2.80
N SER A 38 -2.82 5.35 2.81
CA SER A 38 -1.42 5.73 2.64
C SER A 38 -0.51 5.01 3.64
N TRP A 39 0.44 4.25 3.13
CA TRP A 39 1.49 3.61 3.92
C TRP A 39 2.86 3.85 3.28
N MET A 40 3.84 4.21 4.10
CA MET A 40 5.22 4.42 3.67
C MET A 40 6.15 3.47 4.41
N HIS A 41 6.98 2.75 3.66
CA HIS A 41 8.11 2.01 4.22
C HIS A 41 9.35 2.20 3.37
N LYS A 42 10.53 1.90 3.93
CA LYS A 42 11.80 1.94 3.20
C LYS A 42 12.35 0.53 3.03
N TYR A 43 12.77 0.21 1.82
CA TYR A 43 13.45 -1.04 1.48
C TYR A 43 14.66 -0.71 0.60
N LYS A 44 15.84 -1.24 0.97
CA LYS A 44 17.15 -0.96 0.32
C LYS A 44 17.39 0.52 -0.04
N GLY A 45 17.00 1.43 0.86
CA GLY A 45 17.21 2.88 0.70
C GLY A 45 16.16 3.61 -0.14
N LYS A 46 15.28 2.91 -0.85
CA LYS A 46 14.15 3.48 -1.59
C LYS A 46 12.92 3.64 -0.69
N TYR A 47 12.01 4.50 -1.11
CA TYR A 47 10.73 4.75 -0.44
C TYR A 47 9.60 4.07 -1.22
N TYR A 48 8.82 3.24 -0.55
CA TYR A 48 7.68 2.53 -1.11
C TYR A 48 6.42 3.15 -0.54
N PHE A 49 5.72 3.89 -1.39
CA PHE A 49 4.42 4.45 -1.09
C PHE A 49 3.34 3.48 -1.57
N SER A 50 2.65 2.85 -0.64
CA SER A 50 1.58 1.90 -0.92
C SER A 50 0.24 2.44 -0.45
N TYR A 51 -0.83 2.08 -1.13
CA TYR A 51 -2.14 2.71 -0.97
C TYR A 51 -3.27 1.82 -1.47
N SER A 52 -4.48 2.11 -0.99
CA SER A 52 -5.71 1.52 -1.49
C SER A 52 -6.27 2.35 -2.65
N THR A 53 -6.87 1.64 -3.59
CA THR A 53 -7.50 2.20 -4.80
C THR A 53 -9.01 2.39 -4.64
N GLY A 54 -9.58 1.97 -3.50
CA GLY A 54 -10.98 2.23 -3.15
C GLY A 54 -11.95 1.40 -3.98
N ASP A 55 -12.57 2.03 -4.97
CA ASP A 55 -13.64 1.44 -5.78
C ASP A 55 -13.19 0.31 -6.72
N SER A 56 -11.89 0.18 -6.97
CA SER A 56 -11.28 -0.97 -7.64
C SER A 56 -10.65 -2.00 -6.68
N HIS A 57 -10.67 -1.72 -5.36
CA HIS A 57 -10.36 -2.66 -4.26
C HIS A 57 -8.92 -3.21 -4.17
N TYR A 58 -7.99 -2.73 -5.00
CA TYR A 58 -6.57 -3.12 -4.96
C TYR A 58 -5.79 -2.41 -3.86
N LEU A 59 -4.75 -3.08 -3.37
CA LEU A 59 -3.58 -2.40 -2.80
C LEU A 59 -2.50 -2.27 -3.86
N CYS A 60 -2.09 -1.05 -4.14
CA CYS A 60 -1.04 -0.73 -5.10
C CYS A 60 0.18 -0.16 -4.40
N TYR A 61 1.31 -0.08 -5.12
CA TYR A 61 2.50 0.61 -4.66
C TYR A 61 3.23 1.36 -5.76
N ALA A 62 3.95 2.39 -5.32
CA ALA A 62 4.81 3.23 -6.12
C ALA A 62 6.14 3.48 -5.39
N VAL A 63 7.23 3.66 -6.13
CA VAL A 63 8.60 3.74 -5.58
C VAL A 63 9.22 5.10 -5.91
N GLY A 64 9.91 5.69 -4.94
CA GLY A 64 10.60 6.97 -5.06
C GLY A 64 11.91 7.02 -4.26
N ASP A 65 12.69 8.08 -4.50
CA ASP A 65 14.03 8.24 -3.91
C ASP A 65 14.05 9.10 -2.64
N ASN A 66 12.94 9.76 -2.34
CA ASN A 66 12.82 10.68 -1.21
C ASN A 66 11.36 10.68 -0.69
N PRO A 67 11.09 11.16 0.54
CA PRO A 67 9.75 11.06 1.15
C PRO A 67 8.68 11.94 0.47
N TYR A 68 9.06 12.89 -0.39
CA TYR A 68 8.15 13.78 -1.12
C TYR A 68 7.81 13.30 -2.54
N GLY A 69 8.51 12.28 -3.04
CA GLY A 69 8.32 11.78 -4.40
C GLY A 69 9.00 12.63 -5.49
N PRO A 70 8.53 12.57 -6.75
CA PRO A 70 7.40 11.76 -7.21
C PRO A 70 7.65 10.25 -7.01
N PHE A 71 6.56 9.48 -6.98
CA PHE A 71 6.61 8.01 -6.86
C PHE A 71 6.15 7.38 -8.17
N THR A 72 6.97 6.51 -8.75
CA THR A 72 6.61 5.77 -9.97
C THR A 72 5.82 4.52 -9.60
N TYR A 73 4.61 4.38 -10.12
CA TYR A 73 3.77 3.19 -9.95
C TYR A 73 4.50 1.92 -10.35
N LYS A 74 4.38 0.85 -9.55
CA LYS A 74 5.09 -0.42 -9.76
C LYS A 74 4.18 -1.65 -9.81
N GLY A 75 2.94 -1.56 -9.35
CA GLY A 75 1.99 -2.67 -9.48
C GLY A 75 1.05 -2.82 -8.30
N VAL A 76 0.39 -3.98 -8.29
CA VAL A 76 -0.56 -4.43 -7.27
C VAL A 76 0.18 -5.31 -6.25
N ILE A 77 0.05 -4.97 -4.96
CA ILE A 77 0.50 -5.80 -3.84
C ILE A 77 -0.56 -6.86 -3.52
N LEU A 78 -1.84 -6.48 -3.51
CA LEU A 78 -2.95 -7.33 -3.09
C LEU A 78 -4.18 -7.11 -3.97
N GLU A 79 -4.69 -8.22 -4.49
CA GLU A 79 -5.97 -8.32 -5.22
C GLU A 79 -7.18 -8.06 -4.30
N PRO A 80 -8.37 -7.76 -4.85
CA PRO A 80 -9.58 -7.54 -4.07
C PRO A 80 -9.86 -8.68 -3.07
N VAL A 81 -10.18 -8.28 -1.84
CA VAL A 81 -10.56 -9.20 -0.76
C VAL A 81 -12.08 -9.24 -0.56
N VAL A 82 -12.54 -10.14 0.30
CA VAL A 82 -13.96 -10.18 0.70
C VAL A 82 -14.30 -8.92 1.51
N GLY A 83 -15.30 -8.16 1.04
CA GLY A 83 -15.73 -6.87 1.58
C GLY A 83 -15.26 -5.68 0.74
N TRP A 84 -15.93 -4.53 0.89
CA TRP A 84 -15.66 -3.38 0.00
C TRP A 84 -14.31 -2.68 0.26
N THR A 85 -13.86 -2.62 1.52
CA THR A 85 -12.61 -1.92 1.85
C THR A 85 -11.42 -2.88 1.83
N THR A 86 -10.30 -2.43 1.30
CA THR A 86 -8.98 -3.07 1.46
C THR A 86 -8.03 -2.02 2.05
N HIS A 87 -7.39 -2.32 3.19
CA HIS A 87 -6.46 -1.43 3.90
C HIS A 87 -5.31 -2.25 4.46
N HIS A 88 -4.13 -1.65 4.63
CA HIS A 88 -2.95 -2.38 5.05
C HIS A 88 -1.91 -1.58 5.85
N SER A 89 -0.91 -2.33 6.31
CA SER A 89 0.41 -1.84 6.66
C SER A 89 1.47 -2.87 6.28
N ILE A 90 2.69 -2.40 6.03
CA ILE A 90 3.86 -3.23 5.69
C ILE A 90 4.97 -2.96 6.70
N CYS A 91 5.48 -4.00 7.34
CA CYS A 91 6.62 -3.87 8.23
C CYS A 91 7.56 -5.08 8.17
N GLU A 92 8.81 -4.82 8.54
CA GLU A 92 9.81 -5.86 8.76
C GLU A 92 9.82 -6.28 10.23
N TYR A 93 9.79 -7.58 10.47
CA TYR A 93 9.96 -8.16 11.80
C TYR A 93 10.89 -9.37 11.71
N LYS A 94 11.97 -9.33 12.50
CA LYS A 94 13.00 -10.40 12.55
C LYS A 94 13.56 -10.79 11.17
N GLY A 95 13.79 -9.82 10.30
CA GLY A 95 14.35 -10.03 8.96
C GLY A 95 13.36 -10.55 7.92
N GLN A 96 12.06 -10.56 8.24
CA GLN A 96 10.99 -10.96 7.33
C GLN A 96 9.99 -9.82 7.16
N TRP A 97 9.50 -9.62 5.94
CA TRP A 97 8.51 -8.61 5.63
C TRP A 97 7.10 -9.20 5.68
N TYR A 98 6.16 -8.42 6.18
CA TYR A 98 4.77 -8.83 6.33
C TYR A 98 3.82 -7.76 5.81
N LEU A 99 2.75 -8.23 5.17
CA LEU A 99 1.58 -7.44 4.84
C LEU A 99 0.48 -7.74 5.86
N PHE A 100 0.20 -6.78 6.73
CA PHE A 100 -0.99 -6.79 7.56
C PHE A 100 -2.13 -6.16 6.76
N HIS A 101 -3.28 -6.83 6.71
CA HIS A 101 -4.47 -6.37 5.98
C HIS A 101 -5.73 -6.89 6.67
N HIS A 102 -6.92 -6.67 6.10
CA HIS A 102 -8.17 -7.24 6.62
C HIS A 102 -9.01 -7.84 5.50
N ASP A 103 -9.99 -8.66 5.88
CA ASP A 103 -11.14 -9.01 5.04
C ASP A 103 -12.41 -9.19 5.89
N CYS A 104 -13.50 -9.62 5.26
CA CYS A 104 -14.81 -9.82 5.91
C CYS A 104 -15.24 -11.31 5.94
N VAL A 105 -14.32 -12.26 5.76
CA VAL A 105 -14.67 -13.70 5.72
C VAL A 105 -15.38 -14.17 7.00
N PRO A 106 -14.90 -13.86 8.22
CA PRO A 106 -15.55 -14.35 9.45
C PRO A 106 -16.90 -13.70 9.75
N SER A 107 -17.26 -12.62 9.04
CA SER A 107 -18.49 -11.86 9.25
C SER A 107 -19.54 -12.11 8.16
N ASN A 108 -19.38 -13.18 7.38
CA ASN A 108 -20.25 -13.51 6.24
C ASN A 108 -20.35 -12.30 5.28
N ASP A 109 -19.18 -11.81 4.90
CA ASP A 109 -18.94 -10.76 3.90
C ASP A 109 -19.49 -9.37 4.28
N THR A 110 -19.78 -9.16 5.56
CA THR A 110 -20.32 -7.90 6.07
C THR A 110 -19.24 -6.81 6.10
N THR A 111 -19.29 -5.89 5.14
CA THR A 111 -18.23 -4.88 4.89
C THR A 111 -17.83 -4.03 6.11
N TRP A 112 -18.77 -3.71 7.02
CA TRP A 112 -18.45 -2.94 8.22
C TRP A 112 -17.92 -3.78 9.40
N LEU A 113 -17.90 -5.12 9.27
CA LEU A 113 -17.38 -6.07 10.26
C LEU A 113 -16.14 -6.77 9.69
N ARG A 114 -14.97 -6.17 9.89
CA ARG A 114 -13.69 -6.63 9.32
C ARG A 114 -12.86 -7.41 10.33
N SER A 115 -12.00 -8.28 9.83
CA SER A 115 -11.05 -9.08 10.62
C SER A 115 -9.65 -8.97 10.02
N VAL A 116 -8.66 -8.67 10.87
CA VAL A 116 -7.26 -8.51 10.45
C VAL A 116 -6.63 -9.87 10.13
N LYS A 117 -5.80 -9.90 9.10
CA LYS A 117 -4.96 -11.01 8.63
C LYS A 117 -3.53 -10.53 8.40
N VAL A 118 -2.61 -11.48 8.31
CA VAL A 118 -1.21 -11.21 7.97
C VAL A 118 -0.73 -12.24 6.95
N ALA A 119 0.05 -11.79 5.98
CA ALA A 119 0.72 -12.64 5.00
C ALA A 119 2.20 -12.23 4.88
N PRO A 120 3.11 -13.16 4.57
CA PRO A 120 4.47 -12.81 4.22
C PRO A 120 4.49 -11.97 2.94
N LEU A 121 5.39 -11.01 2.87
CA LEU A 121 5.64 -10.17 1.70
C LEU A 121 7.07 -10.39 1.22
N PHE A 122 7.24 -10.50 -0.10
CA PHE A 122 8.54 -10.78 -0.71
C PHE A 122 8.89 -9.70 -1.73
N TYR A 123 10.19 -9.45 -1.89
CA TYR A 123 10.73 -8.62 -2.97
C TYR A 123 11.48 -9.52 -3.95
N ASP A 124 11.42 -9.20 -5.23
CA ASP A 124 12.25 -9.84 -6.26
C ASP A 124 13.67 -9.26 -6.33
N ASP A 125 14.47 -9.77 -7.27
CA ASP A 125 15.85 -9.33 -7.49
C ASP A 125 15.95 -7.91 -8.07
N GLU A 126 14.84 -7.38 -8.60
CA GLU A 126 14.70 -6.01 -9.11
C GLU A 126 14.08 -5.07 -8.06
N ASP A 127 13.96 -5.53 -6.80
CA ASP A 127 13.37 -4.83 -5.67
C ASP A 127 11.87 -4.51 -5.83
N ASN A 128 11.16 -5.18 -6.73
CA ASN A 128 9.70 -5.08 -6.84
C ASN A 128 9.03 -5.95 -5.78
N ILE A 129 7.86 -5.54 -5.29
CA ILE A 129 7.03 -6.36 -4.40
C ILE A 129 6.35 -7.44 -5.25
N LEU A 130 6.49 -8.71 -4.84
CA LEU A 130 5.75 -9.82 -5.41
C LEU A 130 4.28 -9.79 -4.93
N PRO A 131 3.29 -9.97 -5.83
CA PRO A 131 1.88 -10.02 -5.45
C PRO A 131 1.60 -11.05 -4.36
N VAL A 132 0.85 -10.65 -3.34
CA VAL A 132 0.44 -11.51 -2.23
C VAL A 132 -0.80 -12.29 -2.63
N ASN A 133 -0.65 -13.61 -2.77
CA ASN A 133 -1.79 -14.51 -3.00
C ASN A 133 -2.46 -14.87 -1.67
N THR A 134 -3.70 -14.40 -1.46
CA THR A 134 -4.50 -14.72 -0.26
C THR A 134 -5.27 -16.04 -0.35
N VAL A 135 -5.30 -16.66 -1.53
CA VAL A 135 -5.73 -18.05 -1.69
C VAL A 135 -4.55 -18.92 -1.34
N LEU A 136 -4.46 -19.42 -0.09
CA LEU A 136 -3.76 -20.64 0.35
C LEU A 136 -3.45 -20.58 1.87
N ILE A 137 -4.48 -20.47 2.71
CA ILE A 137 -4.43 -21.08 4.04
C ILE A 137 -5.79 -21.72 4.31
N ASN A 138 -6.08 -22.81 3.60
CA ASN A 138 -7.07 -23.77 4.08
C ASN A 138 -6.41 -24.52 5.23
N SER A 139 -6.81 -24.17 6.45
CA SER A 139 -6.63 -24.96 7.66
C SER A 139 -7.30 -26.32 7.55
#